data_AF-A0A383B046-F1
#
_entry.id   AF-A0A383B046-F1
#
_cell.length_a   1.000
_cell.length_b   1.000
_cell.length_c   1.000
_cell.angle_alpha   90.00
_cell.angle_beta   90.00
_cell.angle_gamma   90.00
#
_symmetry.space_group_name_H-M   'P 1'
#
loop_
_entity.id
_entity.type
_entity.pdbx_description
1 polymer ?
#
loop_
_entity_poly.entity_id
_entity_poly.type
_entity_poly.pdbx_seq_one_letter_code
_entity_poly.pdbx_strand_id
1 'polypeptide(L)'
;MSAKEQSGANMQEYPTNEERTAQYHEQFNREKTLRLLLTEACPVIFDVGANVGTTLREFTEWWPEASIHCFEPQEECWDELEGNALKYSGGQVTLNHCAVGSIKTDRAVFYTHNISRGISGFHKINLESNDSIKLKEVRESGEQGLAQYEEGLNQERPVEVI
;
A
#
# COMPACT_ATOMS: atom_id res chain seq x y z
N MET A 1 3.36 55.83 29.23
CA MET A 1 4.04 54.65 28.67
C MET A 1 3.20 53.43 28.99
N SER A 2 2.69 52.73 27.99
CA SER A 2 2.50 51.28 28.04
C SER A 2 2.33 50.83 26.60
N ALA A 3 3.38 50.21 26.08
CA ALA A 3 3.44 49.69 24.72
C ALA A 3 2.37 48.60 24.57
N LYS A 4 1.47 48.77 23.61
CA LYS A 4 0.62 47.68 23.14
C LYS A 4 1.51 46.66 22.43
N GLU A 5 1.29 45.41 22.82
CA GLU A 5 1.92 44.19 22.35
C GLU A 5 2.05 44.17 20.80
N GLN A 6 3.29 44.17 20.33
CA GLN A 6 3.65 43.69 19.00
C GLN A 6 4.31 42.33 19.15
N SER A 7 3.62 41.28 18.70
CA SER A 7 4.19 40.16 17.94
C SER A 7 3.18 39.01 17.85
N GLY A 8 2.10 39.24 17.10
CA GLY A 8 1.41 38.11 16.48
C GLY A 8 2.32 37.58 15.39
N ALA A 9 3.21 36.65 15.72
CA ALA A 9 3.86 35.82 14.72
C ALA A 9 2.73 35.12 13.96
N ASN A 10 2.57 35.47 12.69
CA ASN A 10 1.64 34.82 11.78
C ASN A 10 2.13 33.38 11.61
N MET A 11 1.67 32.50 12.51
CA MET A 11 2.00 31.08 12.45
C MET A 11 1.24 30.54 11.24
N GLN A 12 1.95 30.46 10.13
CA GLN A 12 1.40 29.93 8.89
C GLN A 12 0.82 28.55 9.20
N GLU A 13 -0.48 28.40 8.93
CA GLU A 13 -1.22 27.18 9.24
C GLU A 13 -0.52 25.99 8.57
N TYR A 14 -0.30 24.92 9.33
CA TYR A 14 0.45 23.78 8.82
C TYR A 14 -0.40 23.06 7.76
N PRO A 15 0.12 22.79 6.55
CA PRO A 15 -0.68 22.25 5.46
C PRO A 15 -1.20 20.85 5.78
N THR A 16 -2.38 20.54 5.25
CA THR A 16 -3.03 19.23 5.36
C THR A 16 -2.19 18.13 4.71
N ASN A 17 -2.56 16.85 4.95
CA ASN A 17 -1.87 15.74 4.32
C ASN A 17 -2.05 15.75 2.80
N GLU A 18 -3.25 16.11 2.35
CA GLU A 18 -3.65 16.20 0.95
C GLU A 18 -2.86 17.29 0.23
N GLU A 19 -2.73 18.49 0.84
CA GLU A 19 -1.95 19.60 0.27
C GLU A 19 -0.46 19.27 0.17
N ARG A 20 0.12 18.65 1.21
CA ARG A 20 1.53 18.22 1.18
C ARG A 20 1.77 17.14 0.13
N THR A 21 0.83 16.20 0.00
CA THR A 21 0.89 15.14 -1.02
C THR A 21 0.79 15.73 -2.43
N ALA A 22 -0.11 16.70 -2.64
CA ALA A 22 -0.23 17.41 -3.91
C ALA A 22 1.07 18.17 -4.26
N GLN A 23 1.62 18.93 -3.31
CA GLN A 23 2.90 19.64 -3.50
C GLN A 23 4.05 18.68 -3.82
N TYR A 24 4.09 17.50 -3.17
CA TYR A 24 5.07 16.47 -3.48
C TYR A 24 4.91 15.96 -4.92
N HIS A 25 3.68 15.72 -5.38
CA HIS A 25 3.42 15.27 -6.75
C HIS A 25 3.75 16.31 -7.84
N GLU A 26 3.77 17.61 -7.51
CA GLU A 26 4.27 18.64 -8.42
C GLU A 26 5.78 18.53 -8.66
N GLN A 27 6.53 18.06 -7.65
CA GLN A 27 7.99 18.02 -7.69
C GLN A 27 8.54 16.64 -8.03
N PHE A 28 7.80 15.58 -7.70
CA PHE A 28 8.22 14.20 -7.88
C PHE A 28 7.35 13.48 -8.92
N ASN A 29 8.01 13.04 -10.00
CA ASN A 29 7.41 12.15 -10.98
C ASN A 29 8.13 10.78 -10.91
N ARG A 30 7.38 9.75 -10.50
CA ARG A 30 7.91 8.38 -10.32
C ARG A 30 8.46 7.79 -11.62
N GLU A 31 7.70 7.89 -12.72
CA GLU A 31 8.12 7.39 -14.04
C GLU A 31 9.44 8.03 -14.47
N LYS A 32 9.49 9.37 -14.50
CA LYS A 32 10.69 10.13 -14.91
C LYS A 32 11.90 9.77 -14.06
N THR A 33 11.71 9.63 -12.75
CA THR A 33 12.79 9.27 -11.83
C THR A 33 13.32 7.87 -12.12
N LEU A 34 12.43 6.88 -12.27
CA LEU A 34 12.85 5.51 -12.53
C LEU A 34 13.48 5.35 -13.93
N ARG A 35 12.95 6.01 -14.97
CA ARG A 35 13.55 6.03 -16.31
C ARG A 35 14.92 6.72 -16.37
N LEU A 36 15.19 7.64 -15.45
CA LEU A 36 16.52 8.25 -15.33
C LEU A 36 17.54 7.27 -14.73
N LEU A 37 17.10 6.43 -13.79
CA LEU A 37 17.95 5.47 -13.08
C LEU A 37 18.14 4.16 -13.85
N LEU A 38 17.11 3.72 -14.57
CA LEU A 38 17.10 2.50 -15.36
C LEU A 38 17.37 2.83 -16.83
N THR A 39 18.52 2.42 -17.33
CA THR A 39 18.89 2.55 -18.75
C THR A 39 18.45 1.36 -19.60
N GLU A 40 18.03 0.27 -18.96
CA GLU A 40 17.58 -0.95 -19.62
C GLU A 40 16.18 -0.78 -20.22
N ALA A 41 16.02 -1.23 -21.47
CA ALA A 41 14.74 -1.15 -22.16
C ALA A 41 13.79 -2.28 -21.73
N CYS A 42 14.35 -3.43 -21.34
CA CYS A 42 13.62 -4.63 -20.93
C CYS A 42 13.98 -5.04 -19.49
N PRO A 43 13.62 -4.25 -18.46
CA PRO A 43 13.98 -4.57 -17.08
C PRO A 43 13.26 -5.83 -16.58
N VAL A 44 13.90 -6.53 -15.65
CA VAL A 44 13.23 -7.53 -14.81
C VAL A 44 12.75 -6.85 -13.54
N ILE A 45 11.46 -6.89 -13.27
CA ILE A 45 10.81 -6.17 -12.18
C ILE A 45 10.17 -7.16 -11.22
N PHE A 46 10.46 -7.01 -9.94
CA PHE A 46 9.81 -7.72 -8.85
C PHE A 46 8.86 -6.75 -8.15
N ASP A 47 7.55 -6.94 -8.33
CA ASP A 47 6.50 -6.17 -7.68
C ASP A 47 6.02 -6.92 -6.43
N VAL A 48 6.61 -6.59 -5.28
CA VAL A 48 6.36 -7.28 -4.01
C VAL A 48 5.21 -6.59 -3.27
N GLY A 49 4.13 -7.34 -3.02
CA GLY A 49 2.88 -6.76 -2.53
C GLY A 49 2.08 -6.13 -3.68
N ALA A 50 1.97 -6.85 -4.80
CA ALA A 50 1.37 -6.35 -6.04
C ALA A 50 -0.11 -5.97 -5.87
N ASN A 51 -0.78 -6.46 -4.83
CA ASN A 51 -2.18 -6.22 -4.52
C ASN A 51 -3.04 -6.53 -5.75
N VAL A 52 -3.95 -5.63 -6.12
CA VAL A 52 -4.78 -5.75 -7.33
C VAL A 52 -4.04 -5.36 -8.63
N GLY A 53 -2.74 -5.13 -8.62
CA GLY A 53 -1.93 -4.91 -9.83
C GLY A 53 -1.91 -3.47 -10.35
N THR A 54 -2.04 -2.46 -9.49
CA THR A 54 -1.91 -1.05 -9.91
C THR A 54 -0.51 -0.77 -10.48
N THR A 55 0.53 -1.24 -9.80
CA THR A 55 1.93 -1.07 -10.22
C THR A 55 2.25 -1.88 -11.48
N LEU A 56 1.69 -3.09 -11.62
CA LEU A 56 1.74 -3.85 -12.86
C LEU A 56 1.25 -3.04 -14.07
N ARG A 57 0.09 -2.35 -13.96
CA ARG A 57 -0.44 -1.54 -15.07
C ARG A 57 0.48 -0.39 -15.45
N GLU A 58 1.05 0.29 -14.46
CA GLU A 58 2.00 1.39 -14.72
C GLU A 58 3.28 0.87 -15.39
N PHE A 59 3.86 -0.20 -14.87
CA PHE A 59 5.14 -0.70 -15.38
C PHE A 59 5.03 -1.32 -16.77
N THR A 60 3.92 -1.97 -17.10
CA THR A 60 3.65 -2.43 -18.47
C THR A 60 3.46 -1.28 -19.46
N GLU A 61 2.92 -0.14 -19.02
CA GLU A 61 2.86 1.08 -19.84
C GLU A 61 4.25 1.69 -20.02
N TRP A 62 5.06 1.73 -18.96
CA TRP A 62 6.37 2.37 -19.00
C TRP A 62 7.43 1.53 -19.72
N TRP A 63 7.41 0.22 -19.50
CA TRP A 63 8.31 -0.76 -20.12
C TRP A 63 7.49 -1.92 -20.69
N PRO A 64 6.93 -1.78 -21.90
CA PRO A 64 6.14 -2.82 -22.55
C PRO A 64 6.90 -4.13 -22.83
N GLU A 65 8.22 -4.11 -22.73
CA GLU A 65 9.09 -5.30 -22.92
C GLU A 65 9.66 -5.85 -21.60
N ALA A 66 9.27 -5.29 -20.45
CA ALA A 66 9.74 -5.76 -19.15
C ALA A 66 9.24 -7.18 -18.84
N SER A 67 10.02 -7.92 -18.06
CA SER A 67 9.55 -9.13 -17.37
C SER A 67 9.16 -8.74 -15.95
N ILE A 68 7.91 -8.94 -15.57
CA ILE A 68 7.33 -8.48 -14.32
C ILE A 68 6.86 -9.69 -13.51
N HIS A 69 7.40 -9.86 -12.32
CA HIS A 69 6.98 -10.85 -11.33
C HIS A 69 6.17 -10.15 -10.24
N CYS A 70 4.87 -10.39 -10.20
CA CYS A 70 3.99 -9.88 -9.16
C CYS A 70 3.91 -10.91 -8.02
N PHE A 71 4.21 -10.51 -6.80
CA PHE A 71 4.05 -11.32 -5.60
C PHE A 71 2.90 -10.77 -4.77
N GLU A 72 1.85 -11.57 -4.60
CA GLU A 72 0.68 -11.20 -3.80
C GLU A 72 0.16 -12.42 -3.02
N PRO A 73 0.37 -12.49 -1.70
CA PRO A 73 -0.10 -13.60 -0.89
C PRO A 73 -1.61 -13.57 -0.58
N GLN A 74 -2.27 -12.42 -0.74
CA GLN A 74 -3.67 -12.25 -0.37
C GLN A 74 -4.61 -12.73 -1.48
N GLU A 75 -5.29 -13.85 -1.25
CA GLU A 75 -6.26 -14.46 -2.18
C GLU A 75 -7.36 -13.49 -2.63
N GLU A 76 -7.83 -12.62 -1.74
CA GLU A 76 -8.86 -11.64 -2.06
C GLU A 76 -8.43 -10.58 -3.09
N CYS A 77 -7.16 -10.56 -3.51
CA CYS A 77 -6.61 -9.70 -4.57
C CYS A 77 -6.43 -10.43 -5.92
N TRP A 78 -6.41 -11.77 -5.94
CA TRP A 78 -5.94 -12.54 -7.10
C TRP A 78 -6.81 -12.35 -8.34
N ASP A 79 -8.14 -12.41 -8.22
CA ASP A 79 -9.04 -12.26 -9.37
C ASP A 79 -8.82 -10.94 -10.12
N GLU A 80 -8.64 -9.83 -9.39
CA GLU A 80 -8.40 -8.52 -10.00
C GLU A 80 -6.99 -8.41 -10.57
N LEU A 81 -5.99 -8.96 -9.86
CA LEU A 81 -4.61 -9.02 -10.33
C LEU A 81 -4.48 -9.84 -11.62
N GLU A 82 -5.09 -11.03 -11.66
CA GLU A 82 -5.18 -11.90 -12.84
C GLU A 82 -5.90 -11.18 -13.99
N GLY A 83 -7.05 -10.56 -13.71
CA GLY A 83 -7.79 -9.77 -14.69
C GLY A 83 -6.98 -8.61 -15.26
N ASN A 84 -6.08 -8.01 -14.48
CA ASN A 84 -5.15 -7.00 -14.97
C ASN A 84 -3.99 -7.61 -15.77
N ALA A 85 -3.42 -8.72 -15.33
CA ALA A 85 -2.35 -9.42 -16.03
C ALA A 85 -2.79 -9.93 -17.41
N LEU A 86 -4.02 -10.43 -17.55
CA LEU A 86 -4.57 -10.94 -18.82
C LEU A 86 -4.64 -9.88 -19.93
N LYS A 87 -4.61 -8.58 -19.59
CA LYS A 87 -4.60 -7.48 -20.57
C LYS A 87 -3.27 -7.35 -21.30
N TYR A 88 -2.22 -8.00 -20.80
CA TYR A 88 -0.86 -7.89 -21.31
C TYR A 88 -0.42 -9.24 -21.89
N SER A 89 -0.51 -9.36 -23.21
CA SER A 89 -0.14 -10.58 -23.95
C SER A 89 1.37 -10.64 -24.18
N GLY A 90 2.03 -11.73 -23.77
CA GLY A 90 3.44 -11.98 -24.17
C GLY A 90 4.32 -12.82 -23.23
N GLY A 91 3.79 -13.37 -22.12
CA GLY A 91 4.63 -14.13 -21.17
C GLY A 91 5.57 -13.24 -20.32
N GLN A 92 5.34 -11.94 -20.35
CA GLN A 92 6.09 -10.94 -19.60
C GLN A 92 5.68 -10.87 -18.13
N VAL A 93 4.45 -11.24 -17.80
CA VAL A 93 3.91 -11.14 -16.45
C VAL A 93 3.83 -12.53 -15.82
N THR A 94 4.44 -12.69 -14.65
CA THR A 94 4.35 -13.89 -13.81
C THR A 94 3.66 -13.53 -12.50
N LEU A 95 2.56 -14.21 -12.19
CA LEU A 95 1.88 -14.07 -10.91
C LEU A 95 2.37 -15.13 -9.95
N ASN A 96 2.81 -14.69 -8.78
CA ASN A 96 3.33 -15.53 -7.71
C ASN A 96 2.41 -15.33 -6.50
N HIS A 97 1.58 -16.32 -6.22
CA HIS A 97 0.60 -16.31 -5.13
C HIS A 97 1.24 -16.64 -3.77
N CYS A 98 2.32 -15.92 -3.46
CA CYS A 98 3.12 -16.10 -2.26
C CYS A 98 3.67 -14.76 -1.78
N ALA A 99 4.08 -14.73 -0.52
CA ALA A 99 4.82 -13.63 0.05
C ALA A 99 6.32 -13.82 -0.20
N VAL A 100 7.06 -12.72 -0.17
CA VAL A 100 8.53 -12.73 -0.25
C VAL A 100 9.11 -12.49 1.14
N GLY A 101 10.07 -13.32 1.55
CA GLY A 101 10.71 -13.17 2.86
C GLY A 101 12.13 -13.72 2.90
N SER A 102 12.86 -13.40 3.97
CA SER A 102 14.21 -13.93 4.17
C SER A 102 14.23 -15.37 4.68
N ILE A 103 13.10 -15.88 5.14
CA ILE A 103 12.94 -17.23 5.69
C ILE A 103 11.81 -17.90 4.91
N LYS A 104 12.19 -18.90 4.11
CA LYS A 104 11.21 -19.74 3.41
C LYS A 104 10.36 -20.49 4.42
N THR A 105 9.04 -20.45 4.23
CA THR A 105 8.09 -21.26 4.99
C THR A 105 6.86 -21.56 4.14
N ASP A 106 6.42 -22.82 4.16
CA ASP A 106 5.21 -23.23 3.45
C ASP A 106 3.93 -22.65 4.10
N ARG A 107 4.05 -22.13 5.34
CA ARG A 107 2.91 -21.63 6.11
C ARG A 107 3.32 -20.56 7.12
N ALA A 108 3.23 -19.29 6.73
CA ALA A 108 3.25 -18.14 7.63
C ALA A 108 1.83 -17.62 7.87
N VAL A 109 1.60 -17.03 9.06
CA VAL A 109 0.33 -16.35 9.36
C VAL A 109 0.39 -14.93 8.81
N PHE A 110 -0.43 -14.66 7.81
CA PHE A 110 -0.67 -13.34 7.23
C PHE A 110 -2.02 -12.82 7.72
N TYR A 111 -2.09 -11.55 8.09
CA TYR A 111 -3.30 -10.92 8.60
C TYR A 111 -3.93 -10.07 7.51
N THR A 112 -5.18 -10.36 7.17
CA THR A 112 -5.97 -9.57 6.22
C THR A 112 -7.07 -8.78 6.92
N HIS A 113 -7.56 -7.75 6.24
CA HIS A 113 -8.51 -6.79 6.80
C HIS A 113 -9.63 -6.49 5.80
N ASN A 114 -10.87 -6.62 6.26
CA ASN A 114 -12.06 -6.32 5.46
C ASN A 114 -12.19 -4.82 5.15
N ILE A 115 -11.60 -3.97 6.01
CA ILE A 115 -11.66 -2.51 5.84
C ILE A 115 -10.78 -2.00 4.70
N SER A 116 -9.69 -2.70 4.38
CA SER A 116 -8.75 -2.33 3.31
C SER A 116 -7.77 -3.47 3.08
N ARG A 117 -7.62 -3.87 1.81
CA ARG A 117 -6.61 -4.87 1.40
C ARG A 117 -5.19 -4.32 1.47
N GLY A 118 -5.01 -2.99 1.41
CA GLY A 118 -3.70 -2.35 1.33
C GLY A 118 -2.94 -2.26 2.66
N ILE A 119 -3.52 -2.73 3.76
CA ILE A 119 -2.91 -2.68 5.10
C ILE A 119 -2.64 -4.08 5.68
N SER A 120 -2.85 -5.13 4.89
CA SER A 120 -2.58 -6.52 5.27
C SER A 120 -1.07 -6.78 5.42
N GLY A 121 -0.69 -7.75 6.24
CA GLY A 121 0.72 -8.03 6.51
C GLY A 121 0.95 -9.14 7.53
N PHE A 122 2.22 -9.39 7.87
CA PHE A 122 2.61 -10.38 8.89
C PHE A 122 2.42 -9.92 10.34
N HIS A 123 1.95 -8.68 10.55
CA HIS A 123 1.74 -8.11 11.87
C HIS A 123 0.26 -7.76 12.06
N LYS A 124 -0.28 -8.08 13.25
CA LYS A 124 -1.63 -7.67 13.63
C LYS A 124 -1.71 -6.15 13.74
N ILE A 125 -2.84 -5.59 13.32
CA ILE A 125 -3.25 -4.24 13.72
C ILE A 125 -3.51 -4.24 15.22
N ASN A 126 -2.88 -3.30 15.91
CA ASN A 126 -3.05 -3.11 17.34
C ASN A 126 -4.42 -2.47 17.63
N LEU A 127 -5.35 -3.26 18.17
CA LEU A 127 -6.69 -2.82 18.57
C LEU A 127 -6.69 -1.92 19.83
N GLU A 128 -5.54 -1.79 20.49
CA GLU A 128 -5.32 -0.90 21.62
C GLU A 128 -4.46 0.32 21.27
N SER A 129 -4.33 0.64 19.99
CA SER A 129 -3.55 1.80 19.56
C SER A 129 -4.16 3.11 20.05
N ASN A 130 -3.36 3.93 20.72
CA ASN A 130 -3.74 5.30 21.08
C ASN A 130 -3.54 6.29 19.92
N ASP A 131 -2.78 5.89 18.90
CA ASP A 131 -2.40 6.75 17.77
C ASP A 131 -3.32 6.56 16.56
N SER A 132 -4.19 5.55 16.58
CA SER A 132 -5.12 5.29 15.48
C SER A 132 -6.29 6.27 15.51
N ILE A 133 -6.26 7.22 14.57
CA ILE A 133 -7.35 8.19 14.36
C ILE A 133 -8.67 7.45 14.15
N LYS A 134 -8.68 6.41 13.31
CA LYS A 134 -9.90 5.66 12.99
C LYS A 134 -10.45 4.91 14.20
N LEU A 135 -9.58 4.26 14.97
CA LEU A 135 -9.99 3.53 16.16
C LEU A 135 -10.56 4.48 17.23
N LYS A 136 -9.98 5.68 17.37
CA LYS A 136 -10.52 6.71 18.26
C LYS A 136 -11.94 7.13 17.86
N GLU A 137 -12.16 7.45 16.59
CA GLU A 137 -13.49 7.78 16.06
C GLU A 137 -14.51 6.66 16.33
N VAL A 138 -14.11 5.41 16.08
CA VAL A 138 -14.99 4.26 16.27
C VAL A 138 -15.32 4.05 17.75
N ARG A 139 -14.34 4.19 18.66
CA ARG A 139 -14.58 4.13 20.12
C ARG A 139 -15.58 5.19 20.58
N GLU A 140 -15.51 6.39 20.02
CA GLU A 140 -16.46 7.49 20.31
C GLU A 140 -17.88 7.20 19.76
N SER A 141 -18.00 6.36 18.73
CA SER A 141 -19.29 5.99 18.11
C SER A 141 -20.09 4.92 18.89
N GLY A 142 -19.48 4.31 19.91
CA GLY A 142 -20.12 3.32 20.80
C GLY A 142 -19.68 1.87 20.58
N GLU A 143 -20.07 0.99 21.52
CA GLU A 143 -19.59 -0.40 21.60
C GLU A 143 -19.90 -1.24 20.36
N GLN A 144 -21.06 -1.04 19.74
CA GLN A 144 -21.46 -1.81 18.56
C GLN A 144 -20.58 -1.50 17.35
N GLY A 145 -20.22 -0.23 17.14
CA GLY A 145 -19.33 0.19 16.06
C GLY A 145 -17.91 -0.34 16.27
N LEU A 146 -17.44 -0.35 17.53
CA LEU A 146 -16.15 -0.93 17.90
C LEU A 146 -16.08 -2.42 17.61
N ALA A 147 -17.09 -3.19 18.04
CA ALA A 147 -17.14 -4.62 17.80
C ALA A 147 -17.10 -4.97 16.29
N GLN A 148 -17.87 -4.25 15.47
CA GLN A 148 -17.87 -4.44 14.02
C GLN A 148 -16.53 -4.10 13.37
N TYR A 149 -15.86 -3.04 13.86
CA TYR A 149 -14.55 -2.67 13.37
C TYR A 149 -13.50 -3.74 13.71
N GLU A 150 -13.48 -4.23 14.95
CA GLU A 150 -12.56 -5.27 15.39
C GLU A 150 -12.76 -6.59 14.65
N GLU A 151 -14.00 -6.99 14.41
CA GLU A 151 -14.35 -8.20 13.64
C GLU A 151 -13.80 -8.13 12.20
N GLY A 152 -13.70 -6.93 11.62
CA GLY A 152 -13.15 -6.72 10.28
C GLY A 152 -11.63 -6.80 10.17
N LEU A 153 -10.89 -6.98 11.27
CA LEU A 153 -9.43 -6.91 11.29
C LEU A 153 -8.78 -8.24 11.67
N ASN A 154 -7.48 -8.36 11.36
CA ASN A 154 -6.61 -9.43 11.84
C ASN A 154 -7.10 -10.84 11.45
N GLN A 155 -7.74 -10.95 10.29
CA GLN A 155 -8.20 -12.23 9.75
C GLN A 155 -6.98 -13.06 9.36
N GLU A 156 -6.80 -14.21 9.99
CA GLU A 156 -5.64 -15.07 9.74
C GLU A 156 -5.78 -15.79 8.39
N ARG A 157 -4.71 -15.73 7.60
CA ARG A 157 -4.54 -16.42 6.33
C ARG A 157 -3.20 -17.15 6.33
N PRO A 158 -3.16 -18.48 6.15
CA PRO A 158 -1.90 -19.17 5.93
C PRO A 158 -1.40 -18.88 4.52
N VAL A 159 -0.16 -18.41 4.40
CA VAL A 159 0.45 -18.10 3.10
C VAL A 159 1.85 -18.72 3.00
N GLU A 160 2.24 -19.10 1.79
CA GLU A 160 3.62 -19.48 1.50
C GLU A 160 4.50 -18.22 1.50
N VAL A 161 5.71 -18.36 2.05
CA VAL A 161 6.79 -17.38 1.96
C VAL A 161 7.94 -18.02 1.23
N ILE A 162 8.38 -17.40 0.14
CA ILE A 162 9.55 -17.83 -0.63
C ILE A 162 10.79 -17.02 -0.31
#